data_AF-A0A3A6NQB8-F1
#
_entry.id   AF-A0A3A6NQB8-F1
#
_cell.length_a   1.000
_cell.length_b   1.000
_cell.length_c   1.000
_cell.angle_alpha   90.00
_cell.angle_beta   90.00
_cell.angle_gamma   90.00
#
_symmetry.space_group_name_H-M   'P 1'
#
loop_
_entity.id
_entity.type
_entity.pdbx_description
1 polymer ?
#
loop_
_entity_poly.entity_id
_entity_poly.type
_entity_poly.pdbx_seq_one_letter_code
_entity_poly.pdbx_strand_id
1 'polypeptide(L)'
;MLIPEAGAVSTHGPYTHGPYTHGPYTHGPYTHGPYTHGVYANNRCAKGYFLTTYRNRRVCLKCAPGYRYTNYRGNQVCLKCAQGYRYTRYRNNQVCLKCAPGYGYTSYRNNQVCLKCAPGYRYTNYRNNQVCLKCAPGYRYGTYKGRQVCLK
;
A
#
# COMPACT_ATOMS: atom_id res chain seq x y z
N MET A 1 -40.27 4.50 -2.65
CA MET A 1 -39.75 3.91 -3.91
C MET A 1 -38.65 2.92 -3.52
N LEU A 2 -39.02 1.66 -3.30
CA LEU A 2 -38.12 0.58 -2.92
C LEU A 2 -37.58 -0.04 -4.21
N ILE A 3 -36.29 0.11 -4.49
CA ILE A 3 -35.64 -0.68 -5.56
C ILE A 3 -35.16 -1.97 -4.89
N PRO A 4 -35.64 -3.15 -5.32
CA PRO A 4 -35.37 -4.40 -4.63
C PRO A 4 -33.90 -4.81 -4.87
N GLU A 5 -33.17 -5.14 -3.80
CA GLU A 5 -31.85 -5.81 -3.84
C GLU A 5 -31.95 -7.28 -4.30
N ALA A 6 -32.97 -7.65 -5.08
CA ALA A 6 -33.21 -9.02 -5.51
C ALA A 6 -32.71 -9.23 -6.95
N GLY A 7 -31.58 -9.93 -7.10
CA GLY A 7 -31.24 -10.62 -8.36
C GLY A 7 -29.96 -10.20 -9.09
N ALA A 8 -29.05 -9.40 -8.52
CA ALA A 8 -27.73 -9.20 -9.12
C ALA A 8 -26.77 -10.33 -8.69
N VAL A 9 -26.71 -11.43 -9.44
CA VAL A 9 -25.68 -12.47 -9.20
C VAL A 9 -24.33 -11.93 -9.67
N SER A 10 -23.61 -11.28 -8.77
CA SER A 10 -22.23 -10.87 -9.01
C SER A 10 -21.31 -12.05 -8.70
N THR A 11 -20.50 -12.48 -9.67
CA THR A 11 -19.58 -13.60 -9.44
C THR A 11 -18.20 -13.08 -9.06
N HIS A 12 -17.73 -13.48 -7.87
CA HIS A 12 -16.33 -13.29 -7.49
C HIS A 12 -15.50 -14.32 -8.25
N GLY A 13 -14.66 -13.83 -9.15
CA GLY A 13 -13.87 -14.67 -10.02
C GLY A 13 -12.56 -15.13 -9.42
N PRO A 14 -12.00 -16.22 -9.96
CA PRO A 14 -10.60 -16.53 -9.73
C PRO A 14 -9.73 -15.36 -10.19
N TYR A 15 -8.66 -15.12 -9.43
CA TYR A 15 -7.63 -14.16 -9.76
C TYR A 15 -6.27 -14.86 -9.65
N THR A 16 -5.31 -14.37 -10.41
CA THR A 16 -3.95 -14.89 -10.34
C THR A 16 -3.10 -13.95 -9.50
N HIS A 17 -2.48 -14.48 -8.45
CA HIS A 17 -1.33 -13.84 -7.84
C HIS A 17 -0.19 -13.86 -8.84
N GLY A 18 0.32 -12.68 -9.15
CA GLY A 18 1.40 -12.55 -10.12
C GLY A 18 2.77 -12.75 -9.50
N PRO A 19 3.75 -13.19 -10.29
CA PRO A 19 5.14 -13.02 -9.90
C PRO A 19 5.39 -11.53 -9.64
N TYR A 20 5.99 -11.27 -8.48
CA TYR A 20 6.44 -9.94 -8.09
C TYR A 20 7.89 -10.06 -7.64
N THR A 21 8.65 -9.02 -7.94
CA THR A 21 10.02 -8.91 -7.43
C THR A 21 10.02 -7.93 -6.28
N HIS A 22 10.45 -8.39 -5.10
CA HIS A 22 11.00 -7.48 -4.12
C HIS A 22 12.23 -6.85 -4.73
N GLY A 23 12.17 -5.53 -4.91
CA GLY A 23 13.22 -4.81 -5.61
C GLY A 23 14.43 -4.53 -4.77
N PRO A 24 15.60 -4.32 -5.39
CA PRO A 24 16.71 -3.69 -4.71
C PRO A 24 16.24 -2.34 -4.17
N TYR A 25 16.43 -2.14 -2.88
CA TYR A 25 16.22 -0.88 -2.21
C TYR A 25 17.54 -0.48 -1.54
N THR A 26 17.87 0.79 -1.63
CA THR A 26 19.01 1.34 -0.89
C THR A 26 18.49 1.89 0.42
N HIS A 27 18.99 1.36 1.54
CA HIS A 27 18.95 2.08 2.80
C HIS A 27 19.78 3.35 2.60
N GLY A 28 19.13 4.51 2.73
CA GLY A 28 19.78 5.78 2.45
C GLY A 28 20.72 6.22 3.57
N PRO A 29 21.73 7.05 3.24
CA PRO A 29 22.44 7.80 4.26
C PRO A 29 21.40 8.66 5.01
N TYR A 30 21.42 8.55 6.33
CA TYR A 30 20.63 9.37 7.23
C TYR A 30 21.60 10.20 8.06
N THR A 31 21.22 11.45 8.33
CA THR A 31 21.97 12.28 9.27
C THR A 31 21.31 12.18 10.64
N HIS A 32 22.15 12.02 11.66
CA HIS A 32 21.73 12.15 13.04
C HIS A 32 21.48 13.64 13.32
N GLY A 33 20.26 13.95 13.76
CA GLY A 33 19.87 15.32 14.11
C GLY A 33 20.03 15.65 15.57
N PRO A 34 20.15 16.95 15.91
CA PRO A 34 20.02 17.40 17.28
C PRO A 34 18.59 17.15 17.79
N TYR A 35 18.47 16.79 19.06
CA TYR A 35 17.21 16.90 19.79
C TYR A 35 16.85 18.39 19.93
N THR A 36 15.56 18.73 19.91
CA THR A 36 15.16 20.10 20.27
C THR A 36 15.50 20.35 21.72
N HIS A 37 16.45 21.24 21.97
CA HIS A 37 16.72 21.74 23.31
C HIS A 37 15.57 22.63 23.74
N GLY A 38 14.71 22.05 24.57
CA GLY A 38 13.66 22.68 25.37
C GLY A 38 13.29 21.70 26.47
N VAL A 39 13.57 22.09 27.72
CA VAL A 39 13.35 21.38 29.00
C VAL A 39 13.31 19.84 28.87
N TYR A 40 14.48 19.20 28.81
CA TYR A 40 14.73 17.75 28.86
C TYR A 40 13.53 16.84 29.27
N ALA A 41 12.60 16.40 28.37
CA ALA A 41 11.55 15.46 28.83
C ALA A 41 10.69 14.64 27.84
N ASN A 42 10.56 14.92 26.52
CA ASN A 42 9.38 14.40 25.79
C ASN A 42 9.60 13.49 24.55
N ASN A 43 10.78 12.90 24.34
CA ASN A 43 11.04 12.02 23.16
C ASN A 43 10.65 12.66 21.81
N ARG A 44 10.89 13.96 21.64
CA ARG A 44 10.54 14.70 20.42
C ARG A 44 11.78 15.17 19.68
N CYS A 45 11.71 15.13 18.36
CA CYS A 45 12.77 15.58 17.47
C CYS A 45 12.46 16.97 16.91
N ALA A 46 13.49 17.68 16.47
CA ALA A 46 13.33 18.94 15.76
C ALA A 46 12.44 18.79 14.52
N LYS A 47 11.80 19.89 14.12
CA LYS A 47 10.96 19.91 12.92
C LYS A 47 11.75 19.36 11.72
N GLY A 48 11.18 18.37 11.05
CA GLY A 48 11.82 17.70 9.91
C GLY A 48 12.70 16.49 10.27
N TYR A 49 12.81 16.14 11.56
CA TYR A 49 13.39 14.88 12.03
C TYR A 49 12.30 13.96 12.59
N PHE A 50 12.48 12.65 12.44
CA PHE A 50 11.58 11.63 12.97
C PHE A 50 12.28 10.81 14.05
N LEU A 51 11.56 10.49 15.12
CA LEU A 51 12.06 9.60 16.16
C LEU A 51 12.12 8.17 15.63
N THR A 52 13.25 7.51 15.79
CA THR A 52 13.44 6.10 15.44
C THR A 52 14.36 5.41 16.44
N THR A 53 14.47 4.09 16.34
CA THR A 53 15.43 3.29 17.12
C THR A 53 16.50 2.74 16.20
N TYR A 54 17.76 3.02 16.51
CA TYR A 54 18.92 2.47 15.82
C TYR A 54 19.87 1.85 16.83
N ARG A 55 20.23 0.56 16.66
CA ARG A 55 21.07 -0.20 17.60
C ARG A 55 20.62 -0.03 19.07
N ASN A 56 19.31 -0.18 19.32
CA ASN A 56 18.67 -0.03 20.63
C ASN A 56 18.78 1.37 21.27
N ARG A 57 19.14 2.40 20.50
CA ARG A 57 19.14 3.79 20.95
C ARG A 57 18.09 4.58 20.18
N ARG A 58 17.32 5.39 20.91
CA ARG A 58 16.45 6.38 20.28
C ARG A 58 17.33 7.43 19.61
N VAL A 59 17.02 7.78 18.37
CA VAL A 59 17.72 8.80 17.59
C VAL A 59 16.73 9.59 16.75
N CYS A 60 17.08 10.84 16.48
CA CYS A 60 16.36 11.69 15.54
C CYS A 60 16.97 11.52 14.14
N LEU A 61 16.16 11.00 13.23
CA LEU A 61 16.53 10.65 11.87
C LEU A 61 15.98 11.71 10.90
N LYS A 62 16.84 12.26 10.05
CA LYS A 62 16.43 13.04 8.89
C LYS A 62 16.94 12.39 7.60
N CYS A 63 16.03 12.23 6.65
CA CYS A 63 16.38 11.67 5.36
C CYS A 63 17.07 12.70 4.48
N ALA A 64 18.14 12.27 3.83
CA ALA A 64 18.79 13.05 2.79
C ALA A 64 17.80 13.31 1.63
N PRO A 65 17.99 14.39 0.86
CA PRO A 65 17.18 14.65 -0.33
C PRO A 65 17.11 13.43 -1.26
N GLY A 66 15.91 13.15 -1.77
CA GLY A 66 15.64 11.98 -2.61
C GLY A 66 15.36 10.68 -1.86
N TYR A 67 15.47 10.65 -0.54
CA TYR A 67 15.03 9.54 0.32
C TYR A 67 13.69 9.86 0.98
N ARG A 68 12.88 8.83 1.21
CA ARG A 68 11.57 8.94 1.86
C ARG A 68 11.62 8.34 3.27
N TYR A 69 10.92 8.96 4.21
CA TYR A 69 10.61 8.35 5.50
C TYR A 69 9.67 7.17 5.31
N THR A 70 10.13 6.01 5.76
CA THR A 70 9.40 4.75 5.66
C THR A 70 9.43 3.98 6.97
N ASN A 71 8.47 3.08 7.17
CA ASN A 71 8.42 2.21 8.34
C ASN A 71 8.93 0.81 8.01
N TYR A 72 9.88 0.31 8.79
CA TYR A 72 10.36 -1.06 8.71
C TYR A 72 10.51 -1.64 10.11
N ARG A 73 9.78 -2.72 10.40
CA ARG A 73 9.71 -3.39 11.72
C ARG A 73 9.41 -2.41 12.85
N GLY A 74 8.52 -1.45 12.60
CA GLY A 74 8.10 -0.43 13.58
C GLY A 74 9.06 0.76 13.72
N ASN A 75 10.16 0.81 12.96
CA ASN A 75 11.11 1.91 13.00
C ASN A 75 11.03 2.79 11.75
N GLN A 76 11.17 4.11 11.94
CA GLN A 76 11.33 5.07 10.85
C GLN A 76 12.73 4.91 10.23
N VAL A 77 12.78 4.69 8.92
CA VAL A 77 14.01 4.51 8.14
C VAL A 77 13.92 5.31 6.85
N CYS A 78 15.09 5.72 6.35
CA CYS A 78 15.21 6.39 5.06
C CYS A 78 15.39 5.37 3.95
N LEU A 79 14.42 5.31 3.05
CA LEU A 79 14.41 4.34 1.98
C LEU A 79 14.15 5.04 0.65
N LYS A 80 14.91 4.63 -0.37
CA LYS A 80 14.70 5.04 -1.75
C LYS A 80 14.53 3.80 -2.62
N CYS A 81 13.40 3.74 -3.32
CA CYS A 81 13.21 2.69 -4.32
C CYS A 81 14.03 3.00 -5.57
N ALA A 82 14.68 1.96 -6.12
CA ALA A 82 15.29 2.04 -7.43
C ALA A 82 14.24 2.39 -8.50
N GLN A 83 14.70 2.92 -9.63
CA GLN A 83 13.82 3.29 -10.73
C GLN A 83 12.97 2.09 -11.18
N GLY A 84 11.69 2.35 -11.44
CA GLY A 84 10.72 1.31 -11.82
C GLY A 84 10.15 0.48 -10.66
N TYR A 85 10.62 0.68 -9.43
CA TYR A 85 10.02 0.14 -8.22
C TYR A 85 9.13 1.16 -7.52
N ARG A 86 8.04 0.67 -6.92
CA ARG A 86 7.10 1.50 -6.18
C ARG A 86 7.25 1.24 -4.67
N TYR A 87 7.09 2.28 -3.87
CA TYR A 87 6.91 2.13 -2.43
C TYR A 87 5.57 1.43 -2.16
N THR A 88 5.64 0.26 -1.55
CA THR A 88 4.47 -0.52 -1.18
C THR A 88 4.46 -0.92 0.29
N ARG A 89 3.36 -1.53 0.74
CA ARG A 89 3.22 -2.02 2.12
C ARG A 89 3.03 -3.53 2.14
N TYR A 90 3.83 -4.24 2.92
CA TYR A 90 3.65 -5.67 3.15
C TYR A 90 3.96 -6.00 4.62
N ARG A 91 3.02 -6.64 5.32
CA ARG A 91 3.12 -6.98 6.75
C ARG A 91 3.58 -5.79 7.60
N ASN A 92 2.94 -4.63 7.41
CA ASN A 92 3.24 -3.35 8.06
C ASN A 92 4.62 -2.73 7.74
N ASN A 93 5.41 -3.35 6.86
CA ASN A 93 6.67 -2.78 6.37
C ASN A 93 6.43 -2.04 5.07
N GLN A 94 7.09 -0.90 4.92
CA GLN A 94 7.19 -0.20 3.65
C GLN A 94 8.38 -0.77 2.88
N VAL A 95 8.10 -1.30 1.69
CA VAL A 95 9.06 -2.03 0.86
C VAL A 95 9.03 -1.52 -0.58
N CYS A 96 10.04 -1.86 -1.38
CA CYS A 96 10.04 -1.58 -2.81
C CYS A 96 9.57 -2.81 -3.58
N LEU A 97 8.52 -2.65 -4.36
CA LEU A 97 7.92 -3.74 -5.11
C LEU A 97 7.62 -3.30 -6.54
N LYS A 98 7.89 -4.20 -7.48
CA LYS A 98 7.54 -4.04 -8.88
C LYS A 98 6.72 -5.24 -9.32
N CYS A 99 5.55 -4.96 -9.89
CA CYS A 99 4.76 -5.99 -10.54
C CYS A 99 5.34 -6.33 -11.91
N ALA A 100 5.35 -7.61 -12.26
CA ALA A 100 5.64 -8.04 -13.62
C ALA A 100 4.64 -7.40 -14.62
N PRO A 101 5.04 -7.18 -15.88
CA PRO A 101 4.13 -6.67 -16.91
C PRO A 101 2.81 -7.43 -16.96
N GLY A 102 1.70 -6.69 -17.06
CA GLY A 102 0.35 -7.26 -17.08
C GLY A 102 -0.27 -7.51 -15.70
N TYR A 103 0.47 -7.31 -14.59
CA TYR A 103 -0.08 -7.34 -13.23
C TYR A 103 -0.23 -5.92 -12.66
N GLY A 104 -1.33 -5.69 -11.94
CA GLY A 104 -1.59 -4.43 -11.26
C GLY A 104 -1.19 -4.48 -9.79
N TYR A 105 -0.81 -3.32 -9.23
CA TYR A 105 -0.68 -3.17 -7.78
C TYR A 105 -2.07 -3.15 -7.17
N THR A 106 -2.37 -4.13 -6.31
CA THR A 106 -3.64 -4.22 -5.62
C THR A 106 -3.48 -4.26 -4.10
N SER A 107 -4.55 -3.97 -3.36
CA SER A 107 -4.60 -4.04 -1.90
C SER A 107 -5.45 -5.23 -1.46
N TYR A 108 -4.86 -6.14 -0.69
CA TYR A 108 -5.56 -7.28 -0.10
C TYR A 108 -5.10 -7.48 1.34
N ARG A 109 -6.03 -7.47 2.29
CA ARG A 109 -5.76 -7.60 3.74
C ARG A 109 -4.66 -6.65 4.21
N ASN A 110 -4.75 -5.37 3.82
CA ASN A 110 -3.78 -4.31 4.11
C ASN A 110 -2.37 -4.49 3.52
N ASN A 111 -2.18 -5.50 2.67
CA ASN A 111 -0.94 -5.71 1.92
C ASN A 111 -1.12 -5.24 0.48
N GLN A 112 -0.09 -4.61 -0.06
CA GLN A 112 0.01 -4.30 -1.47
C GLN A 112 0.68 -5.46 -2.19
N VAL A 113 -0.08 -6.07 -3.10
CA VAL A 113 0.26 -7.29 -3.83
C VAL A 113 0.15 -7.07 -5.33
N CYS A 114 0.70 -7.96 -6.14
CA CYS A 114 0.51 -7.96 -7.59
C CYS A 114 -0.55 -8.96 -7.97
N LEU A 115 -1.60 -8.48 -8.61
CA LEU A 115 -2.76 -9.30 -8.98
C LEU A 115 -3.16 -8.98 -10.42
N LYS A 116 -3.63 -10.00 -11.13
CA LYS A 116 -4.29 -9.87 -12.43
C LYS A 116 -5.63 -10.58 -12.38
N CYS A 117 -6.68 -9.87 -12.81
CA CYS A 117 -7.99 -10.50 -13.01
C CYS A 117 -7.96 -11.38 -14.26
N ALA A 118 -8.59 -12.55 -14.18
CA ALA A 118 -8.82 -13.39 -15.36
C ALA A 118 -9.64 -12.61 -16.42
N PRO A 119 -9.53 -12.96 -17.71
CA PRO A 119 -10.30 -12.30 -18.76
C PRO A 119 -11.80 -12.25 -18.46
N GLY A 120 -12.41 -11.09 -18.72
CA GLY A 120 -13.83 -10.84 -18.42
C GLY A 120 -14.13 -10.47 -16.97
N TYR A 121 -13.13 -10.44 -16.07
CA TYR A 121 -13.27 -9.89 -14.73
C TYR A 121 -12.62 -8.51 -14.63
N ARG A 122 -13.17 -7.66 -13.76
CA ARG A 122 -12.68 -6.31 -13.49
C ARG A 122 -12.24 -6.16 -12.04
N TYR A 123 -11.21 -5.36 -11.78
CA TYR A 123 -10.84 -4.97 -10.42
C TYR A 123 -11.94 -4.12 -9.80
N THR A 124 -12.38 -4.51 -8.62
CA THR A 124 -13.38 -3.80 -7.84
C THR A 124 -12.97 -3.71 -6.38
N ASN A 125 -13.54 -2.74 -5.65
CA ASN A 125 -13.30 -2.57 -4.23
C ASN A 125 -14.46 -3.18 -3.44
N TYR A 126 -14.16 -4.21 -2.65
CA TYR A 126 -15.11 -4.86 -1.76
C TYR A 126 -14.51 -4.96 -0.35
N ARG A 127 -15.18 -4.36 0.64
CA ARG A 127 -14.72 -4.32 2.05
C ARG A 127 -13.23 -3.92 2.18
N ASN A 128 -12.82 -2.87 1.47
CA ASN A 128 -11.44 -2.36 1.42
C ASN A 128 -10.38 -3.30 0.80
N ASN A 129 -10.82 -4.38 0.15
CA ASN A 129 -9.96 -5.25 -0.65
C ASN A 129 -10.23 -5.05 -2.14
N GLN A 130 -9.18 -5.10 -2.93
CA GLN A 130 -9.27 -5.16 -4.39
C GLN A 130 -9.46 -6.61 -4.82
N VAL A 131 -10.64 -6.88 -5.37
CA VAL A 131 -11.09 -8.20 -5.81
C VAL A 131 -11.45 -8.17 -7.29
N CYS A 132 -11.61 -9.35 -7.90
CA CYS A 132 -12.04 -9.48 -9.29
C CYS A 132 -13.53 -9.82 -9.36
N LEU A 133 -14.30 -8.98 -10.04
CA LEU A 133 -15.75 -9.10 -10.17
C LEU A 133 -16.17 -9.14 -11.63
N LYS A 134 -17.09 -10.04 -11.96
CA LYS A 134 -17.78 -10.09 -13.25
C LYS A 134 -19.29 -9.99 -13.03
N CYS A 135 -19.92 -9.09 -13.77
CA CYS A 135 -21.37 -8.96 -13.79
C CYS A 135 -21.99 -9.98 -14.74
N ALA A 136 -23.18 -10.48 -14.38
CA ALA A 136 -23.97 -11.30 -15.28
C ALA A 136 -24.33 -10.52 -16.57
N PRO A 137 -24.56 -11.20 -17.71
CA PRO A 137 -24.99 -10.55 -18.94
C PRO A 137 -26.22 -9.66 -18.71
N GLY A 138 -26.23 -8.48 -19.33
CA GLY A 138 -27.29 -7.49 -19.15
C GLY A 138 -27.14 -6.58 -17.92
N TYR A 139 -26.09 -6.76 -17.11
CA TYR A 139 -25.75 -5.87 -16.00
C TYR A 139 -24.46 -5.10 -16.28
N ARG A 140 -24.40 -3.85 -15.83
CA ARG A 140 -23.25 -2.95 -15.94
C ARG A 140 -22.60 -2.74 -14.58
N TYR A 141 -21.30 -2.45 -14.57
CA TYR A 141 -20.62 -2.05 -13.34
C TYR A 141 -21.13 -0.69 -12.87
N GLY A 142 -21.47 -0.59 -11.59
CA GLY A 142 -21.90 0.65 -10.96
C GLY A 142 -21.35 0.80 -9.55
N THR A 143 -21.60 1.95 -8.95
CA THR A 143 -21.24 2.24 -7.56
C THR A 143 -22.50 2.46 -6.76
N TYR A 144 -22.68 1.67 -5.69
CA TYR A 144 -23.80 1.82 -4.76
C TYR A 144 -23.27 1.96 -3.34
N LYS A 145 -23.64 3.06 -2.66
CA LYS A 145 -23.14 3.41 -1.30
C LYS A 145 -21.61 3.27 -1.17
N GLY A 146 -20.88 3.71 -2.19
CA GLY A 146 -19.40 3.65 -2.24
C GLY A 146 -18.81 2.25 -2.52
N ARG A 147 -19.62 1.23 -2.81
CA ARG A 147 -19.19 -0.12 -3.18
C ARG A 147 -19.39 -0.36 -4.66
N GLN A 148 -18.44 -1.04 -5.30
CA GLN A 148 -18.61 -1.44 -6.69
C GLN A 148 -19.48 -2.70 -6.79
N VAL A 149 -20.55 -2.60 -7.56
CA VAL A 149 -21.62 -3.60 -7.71
C VAL A 149 -22.05 -3.72 -9.16
N CYS A 150 -22.92 -4.69 -9.45
CA CYS A 150 -23.54 -4.88 -10.77
C CYS A 150 -24.96 -4.32 -10.74
N LEU A 151 -25.27 -3.38 -11.64
CA LEU A 151 -26.55 -2.72 -11.77
C LEU A 151 -27.17 -3.08 -13.13
N LYS A 152 -28.49 -3.22 -13.19
CA LYS A 152 -29.21 -3.41 -14.45
C LYS A 152 -29.55 -2.07 -15.07
#